data_AF-A0A376F6Q9-F1
#
_entry.id   AF-A0A376F6Q9-F1
#
_cell.length_a   1.000
_cell.length_b   1.000
_cell.length_c   1.000
_cell.angle_alpha   90.00
_cell.angle_beta   90.00
_cell.angle_gamma   90.00
#
_symmetry.space_group_name_H-M   'P 1'
#
loop_
_entity.id
_entity.type
_entity.pdbx_description
1 polymer ?
#
loop_
_entity_poly.entity_id
_entity_poly.type
_entity_poly.pdbx_seq_one_letter_code
_entity_poly.pdbx_strand_id
1 'polypeptide(L)'
;MSRYGLGSEPPQAHAARVLARIEAALFAAPGFQAVHAVSELTSLPHVRFSAIPLDAPLRLISDEETVELNVNTVFRANTSDALLQALEAGIGIGGMQRPLVARALQAGTLVPVLPDWRLPDRFLYAVYPDARFIPQRVRKVVSVIEQLLPEIIKKN
;
A
#
# COMPACT_ATOMS: atom_id res chain seq x y z
N MET A 1 5.71 10.20 20.99
CA MET A 1 4.90 10.41 19.76
C MET A 1 4.67 9.04 19.12
N SER A 2 3.44 8.54 19.17
CA SER A 2 3.09 7.17 18.76
C SER A 2 3.18 7.01 17.25
N ARG A 3 4.06 6.11 16.79
CA ARG A 3 4.20 5.70 15.39
C ARG A 3 3.08 4.72 15.04
N TYR A 4 1.89 5.22 14.74
CA TYR A 4 0.89 4.41 14.03
C TYR A 4 1.30 4.31 12.55
N GLY A 5 2.28 3.45 12.28
CA GLY A 5 2.49 2.96 10.92
C GLY A 5 1.39 1.96 10.56
N LEU A 6 1.05 1.85 9.28
CA LEU A 6 0.21 0.77 8.77
C LEU A 6 0.97 -0.57 8.92
N GLY A 7 0.89 -1.19 10.10
CA GLY A 7 1.52 -2.48 10.39
C GLY A 7 0.88 -3.63 9.61
N SER A 8 1.62 -4.72 9.43
CA SER A 8 1.09 -6.02 9.00
C SER A 8 0.40 -6.78 10.14
N GLU A 9 0.53 -6.28 11.37
CA GLU A 9 0.00 -6.88 12.59
C GLU A 9 -0.82 -5.84 13.39
N PRO A 10 -1.89 -6.28 14.07
CA PRO A 10 -2.66 -5.40 14.94
C PRO A 10 -1.83 -4.95 16.16
N PRO A 11 -2.11 -3.77 16.74
CA PRO A 11 -1.49 -3.35 17.99
C PRO A 11 -1.77 -4.38 19.10
N GLN A 12 -0.72 -4.97 19.69
CA GLN A 12 -0.85 -6.02 20.72
C GLN A 12 -1.61 -5.59 22.00
N ALA A 13 -1.71 -4.29 22.26
CA ALA A 13 -2.36 -3.74 23.45
C ALA A 13 -3.90 -3.67 23.35
N HIS A 14 -4.49 -3.97 22.19
CA HIS A 14 -5.91 -3.75 21.93
C HIS A 14 -6.53 -4.96 21.21
N ALA A 15 -7.81 -5.24 21.48
CA ALA A 15 -8.54 -6.16 20.61
C ALA A 15 -8.64 -5.52 19.23
N ALA A 16 -8.30 -6.27 18.20
CA ALA A 16 -8.39 -5.83 16.82
C ALA A 16 -9.14 -6.86 15.98
N ARG A 17 -9.98 -6.38 15.07
CA ARG A 17 -10.65 -7.22 14.08
C ARG A 17 -10.23 -6.79 12.69
N VAL A 18 -9.75 -7.74 11.87
CA VAL A 18 -9.49 -7.50 10.45
C VAL A 18 -10.82 -7.18 9.77
N LEU A 19 -10.87 -6.05 9.07
CA LEU A 19 -12.03 -5.63 8.29
C LEU A 19 -11.84 -5.94 6.81
N ALA A 20 -10.61 -5.76 6.30
CA ALA A 20 -10.30 -6.06 4.91
C ALA A 20 -8.81 -6.22 4.66
N ARG A 21 -8.50 -6.88 3.54
CA ARG A 21 -7.19 -6.88 2.90
C ARG A 21 -7.13 -5.75 1.88
N ILE A 22 -6.05 -4.98 1.90
CA ILE A 22 -5.76 -3.92 0.94
C ILE A 22 -4.54 -4.34 0.13
N GLU A 23 -4.76 -4.59 -1.15
CA GLU A 23 -3.72 -4.94 -2.09
C GLU A 23 -2.90 -3.72 -2.48
N ALA A 24 -1.58 -3.92 -2.55
CA ALA A 24 -0.63 -2.93 -3.02
C ALA A 24 0.23 -3.51 -4.14
N ALA A 25 0.52 -2.69 -5.15
CA ALA A 25 1.32 -3.04 -6.31
C ALA A 25 2.28 -1.89 -6.66
N LEU A 26 3.18 -2.14 -7.60
CA LEU A 26 4.09 -1.12 -8.12
C LEU A 26 3.44 -0.34 -9.26
N PHE A 27 3.74 0.95 -9.32
CA PHE A 27 3.22 1.86 -10.31
C PHE A 27 4.27 2.89 -10.74
N ALA A 28 4.08 3.44 -11.94
CA ALA A 28 4.85 4.55 -12.49
C ALA A 28 3.99 5.37 -13.48
N ALA A 29 4.47 6.54 -13.90
CA ALA A 29 3.86 7.29 -15.00
C ALA A 29 3.93 6.50 -16.33
N PRO A 30 2.98 6.69 -17.27
CA PRO A 30 2.96 5.97 -18.55
C PRO A 30 4.20 6.24 -19.44
N GLY A 31 4.90 7.37 -19.25
CA GLY A 31 6.13 7.70 -19.95
C GLY A 31 7.41 7.18 -19.28
N PHE A 32 7.29 6.48 -18.15
CA PHE A 32 8.43 5.86 -17.51
C PHE A 32 8.92 4.67 -18.34
N GLN A 33 10.23 4.38 -18.28
CA GLN A 33 10.78 3.27 -19.04
C GLN A 33 10.13 1.94 -18.65
N ALA A 34 9.96 1.04 -19.62
CA ALA A 34 9.42 -0.28 -19.37
C ALA A 34 10.35 -1.09 -18.45
N VAL A 35 9.76 -1.86 -17.56
CA VAL A 35 10.47 -2.76 -16.64
C VAL A 35 10.05 -4.18 -16.96
N HIS A 36 11.01 -5.02 -17.33
CA HIS A 36 10.73 -6.38 -17.77
C HIS A 36 11.11 -7.43 -16.73
N ALA A 37 12.10 -7.14 -15.89
CA ALA A 37 12.52 -8.01 -14.80
C ALA A 37 12.59 -7.28 -13.46
N VAL A 38 12.33 -8.02 -12.40
CA VAL A 38 12.46 -7.55 -11.00
C VAL A 38 13.86 -7.00 -10.70
N SER A 39 14.91 -7.61 -11.25
CA SER A 39 16.30 -7.20 -11.03
C SER A 39 16.58 -5.77 -11.51
N GLU A 40 15.86 -5.29 -12.52
CA GLU A 40 15.99 -3.93 -13.05
C GLU A 40 15.61 -2.88 -12.00
N LEU A 41 14.70 -3.19 -11.07
CA LEU A 41 14.25 -2.25 -10.03
C LEU A 41 15.40 -1.70 -9.18
N THR A 42 16.51 -2.43 -9.04
CA THR A 42 17.67 -1.98 -8.24
C THR A 42 18.36 -0.75 -8.81
N SER A 43 18.32 -0.55 -10.13
CA SER A 43 18.96 0.57 -10.82
C SER A 43 18.02 1.74 -11.11
N LEU A 44 16.71 1.55 -10.87
CA LEU A 44 15.67 2.53 -11.20
C LEU A 44 15.35 3.44 -10.01
N PRO A 45 15.02 4.73 -10.26
CA PRO A 45 14.62 5.64 -9.21
C PRO A 45 13.31 5.16 -8.55
N HIS A 46 13.30 5.14 -7.22
CA HIS A 46 12.16 4.76 -6.42
C HIS A 46 11.60 5.92 -5.60
N VAL A 47 10.27 5.97 -5.53
CA VAL A 47 9.49 6.89 -4.71
C VAL A 47 8.87 6.07 -3.58
N ARG A 48 9.19 6.36 -2.32
CA ARG A 48 8.77 5.53 -1.17
C ARG A 48 8.15 6.35 -0.04
N PHE A 49 7.28 5.72 0.74
CA PHE A 49 6.79 6.34 1.97
C PHE A 49 7.93 6.60 2.96
N SER A 50 7.94 7.77 3.60
CA SER A 50 8.96 8.15 4.58
C SER A 50 8.90 7.36 5.89
N ALA A 51 7.80 6.64 6.13
CA ALA A 51 7.66 5.70 7.24
C ALA A 51 8.48 4.42 7.02
N ILE A 52 8.81 4.09 5.77
CA ILE A 52 9.68 2.95 5.44
C ILE A 52 11.13 3.39 5.70
N PRO A 53 11.92 2.64 6.50
CA PRO A 53 13.34 2.92 6.68
C PRO A 53 14.07 2.99 5.34
N LEU A 54 15.06 3.87 5.22
CA LEU A 54 15.74 4.12 3.94
C LEU A 54 16.45 2.85 3.41
N ASP A 55 17.01 2.07 4.32
CA ASP A 55 17.73 0.82 4.11
C ASP A 55 16.82 -0.41 4.08
N ALA A 56 15.51 -0.27 4.33
CA ALA A 56 14.60 -1.40 4.27
C ALA A 56 14.45 -1.87 2.81
N PRO A 57 14.58 -3.18 2.51
CA PRO A 57 14.44 -3.68 1.15
C PRO A 57 13.02 -3.46 0.63
N LEU A 58 12.89 -3.36 -0.69
CA LEU A 58 11.63 -3.53 -1.39
C LEU A 58 11.35 -5.03 -1.44
N ARG A 59 10.32 -5.46 -0.71
CA ARG A 59 9.83 -6.83 -0.77
C ARG A 59 8.71 -6.94 -1.80
N LEU A 60 8.83 -7.89 -2.72
CA LEU A 60 7.80 -8.24 -3.70
C LEU A 60 7.48 -9.72 -3.61
N ILE A 61 6.23 -10.06 -3.90
CA ILE A 61 5.67 -11.41 -3.82
C ILE A 61 5.01 -11.70 -5.16
N SER A 62 5.36 -12.83 -5.78
CA SER A 62 4.64 -13.43 -6.89
C SER A 62 3.92 -14.70 -6.40
N ASP A 63 3.30 -15.45 -7.31
CA ASP A 63 2.70 -16.75 -6.97
C ASP A 63 3.76 -17.84 -6.69
N GLU A 64 4.97 -17.66 -7.20
CA GLU A 64 6.06 -18.65 -7.12
C GLU A 64 7.06 -18.33 -6.01
N GLU A 65 7.35 -17.04 -5.78
CA GLU A 65 8.45 -16.65 -4.90
C GLU A 65 8.25 -15.30 -4.20
N THR A 66 9.17 -15.00 -3.29
CA THR A 66 9.30 -13.70 -2.63
C THR A 66 10.72 -13.22 -2.80
N VAL A 67 10.87 -11.97 -3.22
CA VAL A 67 12.16 -11.32 -3.48
C VAL A 67 12.30 -10.07 -2.63
N GLU A 68 13.52 -9.78 -2.20
CA GLU A 68 13.88 -8.57 -1.46
C GLU A 68 15.03 -7.86 -2.17
N LEU A 69 14.83 -6.58 -2.47
CA LEU A 69 15.74 -5.79 -3.31
C LEU A 69 16.09 -4.49 -2.61
N ASN A 70 17.37 -4.14 -2.61
CA ASN A 70 17.78 -2.78 -2.25
C ASN A 70 17.58 -1.87 -3.46
N VAL A 71 16.71 -0.87 -3.31
CA VAL A 71 16.32 0.04 -4.40
C VAL A 71 16.82 1.45 -4.14
N ASN A 72 17.15 2.17 -5.22
CA ASN A 72 17.60 3.55 -5.14
C ASN A 72 16.43 4.51 -4.86
N THR A 73 16.21 4.83 -3.59
CA THR A 73 15.12 5.72 -3.17
C THR A 73 15.50 7.19 -3.38
N VAL A 74 14.92 7.84 -4.39
CA VAL A 74 15.23 9.24 -4.77
C VAL A 74 14.24 10.25 -4.21
N PHE A 75 13.04 9.81 -3.83
CA PHE A 75 12.01 10.68 -3.25
C PHE A 75 11.26 9.97 -2.13
N ARG A 76 10.90 10.74 -1.09
CA ARG A 76 10.14 10.22 0.07
C ARG A 76 9.01 11.15 0.47
N ALA A 77 7.82 10.57 0.67
CA ALA A 77 6.63 11.30 1.14
C ALA A 77 5.99 10.64 2.36
N ASN A 78 5.39 11.44 3.24
CA ASN A 78 4.66 10.95 4.42
C ASN A 78 3.13 10.85 4.18
N THR A 79 2.65 11.21 2.98
CA THR A 79 1.24 11.15 2.59
C THR A 79 1.10 10.45 1.24
N SER A 80 -0.03 9.78 1.04
CA SER A 80 -0.32 9.09 -0.21
C SER A 80 -0.50 10.05 -1.38
N ASP A 81 -1.05 11.24 -1.15
CA ASP A 81 -1.25 12.25 -2.20
C ASP A 81 0.07 12.77 -2.76
N ALA A 82 1.04 13.08 -1.89
CA ALA A 82 2.37 13.52 -2.33
C ALA A 82 3.14 12.39 -3.03
N LEU A 83 2.98 11.15 -2.59
CA LEU A 83 3.57 10.00 -3.27
C LEU A 83 2.95 9.80 -4.66
N LEU A 84 1.63 9.90 -4.78
CA LEU A 84 0.91 9.78 -6.05
C LEU A 84 1.34 10.86 -7.03
N GLN A 85 1.40 12.12 -6.59
CA GLN A 85 1.86 13.22 -7.44
C GLN A 85 3.30 13.02 -7.93
N ALA A 86 4.19 12.49 -7.07
CA ALA A 86 5.55 12.15 -7.47
C ALA A 86 5.59 11.05 -8.53
N LEU A 87 4.72 10.05 -8.43
CA LEU A 87 4.59 8.98 -9.43
C LEU A 87 4.03 9.50 -10.75
N GLU A 88 2.96 10.31 -10.72
CA GLU A 88 2.35 10.91 -11.92
C GLU A 88 3.31 11.89 -12.62
N ALA A 89 4.19 12.56 -11.85
CA ALA A 89 5.26 13.39 -12.38
C ALA A 89 6.45 12.60 -12.96
N GLY A 90 6.42 11.26 -12.90
CA GLY A 90 7.47 10.40 -13.47
C GLY A 90 8.77 10.36 -12.68
N ILE A 91 8.77 10.73 -11.39
CA ILE A 91 9.98 10.74 -10.56
C ILE A 91 10.59 9.34 -10.41
N GLY A 92 9.76 8.29 -10.44
CA GLY A 92 10.23 6.92 -10.30
C GLY A 92 9.11 5.89 -10.17
N ILE A 93 9.48 4.70 -9.72
CA ILE A 93 8.57 3.59 -9.41
C ILE A 93 8.22 3.62 -7.93
N GLY A 94 6.97 3.33 -7.57
CA GLY A 94 6.56 3.28 -6.16
C GLY A 94 5.42 2.31 -5.89
N GLY A 95 5.40 1.81 -4.65
CA GLY A 95 4.35 0.93 -4.17
C GLY A 95 3.17 1.70 -3.61
N MET A 96 1.96 1.45 -4.13
CA MET A 96 0.72 2.10 -3.69
C MET A 96 -0.40 1.09 -3.49
N GLN A 97 -1.35 1.43 -2.61
CA GLN A 97 -2.58 0.67 -2.43
C GLN A 97 -3.52 0.91 -3.61
N ARG A 98 -4.04 -0.16 -4.24
CA ARG A 98 -4.90 -0.06 -5.44
C ARG A 98 -6.05 0.95 -5.30
N PRO A 99 -6.81 0.99 -4.18
CA PRO A 99 -7.91 1.95 -4.04
C PRO A 99 -7.48 3.42 -4.11
N LEU A 100 -6.24 3.74 -3.72
CA LEU A 100 -5.73 5.11 -3.71
C LEU A 100 -5.34 5.60 -5.11
N VAL A 101 -4.97 4.68 -6.00
CA VAL A 101 -4.53 4.99 -7.37
C VAL A 101 -5.60 4.70 -8.42
N ALA A 102 -6.77 4.21 -8.00
CA ALA A 102 -7.87 3.81 -8.86
C ALA A 102 -8.27 4.90 -9.88
N ARG A 103 -8.30 6.17 -9.46
CA ARG A 103 -8.59 7.31 -10.37
C ARG A 103 -7.46 7.59 -11.36
N ALA A 104 -6.21 7.51 -10.91
CA ALA A 104 -5.04 7.74 -11.76
C ALA A 104 -4.90 6.65 -12.83
N LEU A 105 -5.19 5.40 -12.46
CA LEU A 105 -5.26 4.28 -13.40
C LEU A 105 -6.37 4.49 -14.45
N GLN A 106 -7.57 4.91 -14.03
CA GLN A 106 -8.67 5.23 -14.97
C GLN A 106 -8.32 6.40 -15.89
N ALA A 107 -7.61 7.40 -15.38
CA ALA A 107 -7.19 8.57 -16.15
C ALA A 107 -5.97 8.29 -17.07
N GLY A 108 -5.33 7.12 -16.93
CA GLY A 108 -4.09 6.80 -17.64
C GLY A 108 -2.88 7.63 -17.21
N THR A 109 -2.95 8.35 -16.09
CA THR A 109 -1.82 9.11 -15.52
C THR A 109 -0.85 8.22 -14.75
N LEU A 110 -1.25 6.97 -14.50
CA LEU A 110 -0.46 5.97 -13.80
C LEU A 110 -0.68 4.59 -14.44
N VAL A 111 0.38 3.78 -14.52
CA VAL A 111 0.34 2.42 -15.05
C VAL A 111 0.96 1.43 -14.05
N PRO A 112 0.47 0.18 -14.00
CA PRO A 112 1.09 -0.86 -13.17
C PRO A 112 2.47 -1.23 -13.72
N VAL A 113 3.40 -1.52 -12.82
CA VAL A 113 4.75 -2.01 -13.12
C VAL A 113 4.86 -3.43 -12.59
N LEU A 114 5.35 -4.36 -13.42
CA LEU A 114 5.48 -5.78 -13.07
C LEU A 114 4.18 -6.35 -12.45
N PRO A 115 3.07 -6.43 -13.22
CA PRO A 115 1.73 -6.73 -12.68
C PRO A 115 1.61 -8.09 -11.97
N ASP A 116 2.52 -9.03 -12.27
CA ASP A 116 2.59 -10.35 -11.61
C ASP A 116 3.26 -10.30 -10.22
N TRP A 117 3.76 -9.13 -9.83
CA TRP A 117 4.41 -8.89 -8.55
C TRP A 117 3.58 -7.92 -7.70
N ARG A 118 3.32 -8.30 -6.46
CA ARG A 118 2.62 -7.47 -5.48
C ARG A 118 3.51 -7.15 -4.28
N LEU A 119 3.18 -6.07 -3.59
CA LEU A 119 3.75 -5.79 -2.28
C LEU A 119 3.08 -6.67 -1.22
N PRO A 120 3.73 -6.89 -0.05
CA PRO A 120 3.11 -7.56 1.08
C PRO A 120 1.74 -6.97 1.43
N ASP A 121 0.78 -7.86 1.68
CA ASP A 121 -0.59 -7.48 1.99
C ASP A 121 -0.65 -6.53 3.19
N ARG A 122 -1.49 -5.49 3.05
CA ARG A 122 -1.86 -4.61 4.16
C ARG A 122 -3.25 -4.97 4.62
N PHE A 123 -3.50 -4.85 5.92
CA PHE A 123 -4.80 -5.15 6.50
C PHE A 123 -5.37 -3.89 7.15
N LEU A 124 -6.66 -3.68 6.94
CA LEU A 124 -7.44 -2.69 7.67
C LEU A 124 -8.02 -3.35 8.92
N TYR A 125 -7.84 -2.73 10.08
CA TYR A 125 -8.32 -3.25 11.35
C TYR A 125 -9.28 -2.26 12.02
N ALA A 126 -10.33 -2.78 12.67
CA ALA A 126 -11.03 -2.08 13.74
C ALA A 126 -10.31 -2.36 15.05
N VAL A 127 -9.77 -1.33 15.70
CA VAL A 127 -9.04 -1.44 16.98
C VAL A 127 -9.92 -0.92 18.11
N TYR A 128 -10.08 -1.74 19.16
CA TYR A 128 -10.92 -1.44 20.32
C TYR A 128 -10.05 -1.19 21.56
N PRO A 129 -10.18 -0.02 22.22
CA PRO A 129 -9.38 0.31 23.41
C PRO A 129 -9.52 -0.71 24.56
N ASP A 130 -10.74 -1.17 24.84
CA ASP A 130 -11.01 -2.27 25.79
C ASP A 130 -11.74 -3.41 25.07
N ALA A 131 -11.10 -4.57 25.02
CA ALA A 131 -11.61 -5.79 24.39
C ALA A 131 -12.85 -6.35 25.10
N ARG A 132 -12.99 -6.11 26.41
CA ARG A 132 -14.02 -6.73 27.26
C ARG A 132 -15.38 -6.07 27.08
N PHE A 133 -15.40 -4.78 26.73
CA PHE A 133 -16.63 -4.03 26.55
C PHE A 133 -16.62 -3.19 25.28
N ILE A 134 -17.15 -3.78 24.20
CA ILE A 134 -17.43 -3.07 22.95
C ILE A 134 -18.93 -2.72 22.90
N PRO A 135 -19.31 -1.43 23.03
CA PRO A 135 -20.71 -1.01 23.01
C PRO A 135 -21.44 -1.42 21.72
N GLN A 136 -22.72 -1.77 21.83
CA GLN A 136 -23.54 -2.20 20.68
C GLN A 136 -23.55 -1.19 19.52
N ARG A 137 -23.57 0.12 19.83
CA ARG A 137 -23.49 1.17 18.81
C ARG A 137 -22.19 1.10 17.99
N VAL A 138 -21.06 0.79 18.63
CA VAL A 138 -19.76 0.65 17.95
C VAL A 138 -19.79 -0.59 17.07
N ARG A 139 -20.30 -1.72 17.58
CA ARG A 139 -20.45 -2.95 16.79
C ARG A 139 -21.29 -2.72 15.53
N LYS A 140 -22.40 -1.99 15.64
CA LYS A 140 -23.24 -1.62 14.49
C LYS A 140 -22.48 -0.77 13.47
N VAL A 141 -21.73 0.24 13.90
CA VAL A 141 -20.90 1.06 13.00
C VAL A 141 -19.85 0.20 12.28
N VAL A 142 -19.12 -0.66 13.00
CA VAL A 142 -18.11 -1.51 12.36
C VAL A 142 -18.77 -2.50 11.40
N SER A 143 -19.93 -3.05 11.73
CA SER A 143 -20.70 -3.91 10.80
C SER A 143 -21.10 -3.18 9.52
N VAL A 144 -21.49 -1.90 9.60
CA VAL A 144 -21.79 -1.10 8.40
C VAL A 144 -20.51 -0.87 7.59
N ILE A 145 -19.39 -0.57 8.23
CA ILE A 145 -18.10 -0.40 7.55
C ILE A 145 -17.72 -1.69 6.80
N GLU A 146 -17.86 -2.86 7.42
CA GLU A 146 -17.58 -4.16 6.77
C GLU A 146 -18.44 -4.41 5.53
N GLN A 147 -19.68 -3.95 5.53
CA GLN A 147 -20.57 -4.09 4.38
C GLN A 147 -20.19 -3.16 3.23
N LEU A 148 -19.65 -1.97 3.53
CA LEU A 148 -19.27 -0.97 2.52
C LEU A 148 -17.85 -1.17 1.97
N LEU A 149 -16.94 -1.78 2.75
CA LEU A 149 -15.54 -1.97 2.36
C LEU A 149 -15.34 -2.70 1.03
N PRO A 150 -16.09 -3.77 0.69
CA PRO A 150 -15.94 -4.44 -0.61
C PRO A 150 -16.13 -3.49 -1.80
N GLU A 151 -17.06 -2.54 -1.72
CA GLU A 151 -17.29 -1.57 -2.80
C GLU A 151 -16.14 -0.57 -2.95
N ILE A 152 -15.50 -0.20 -1.84
CA ILE A 152 -14.37 0.73 -1.82
C ILE A 152 -13.10 0.04 -2.33
N ILE A 153 -12.92 -1.24 -2.02
CA ILE A 153 -11.71 -2.00 -2.32
C ILE A 153 -11.77 -2.65 -3.72
N LYS A 154 -12.94 -3.12 -4.17
CA LYS A 154 -13.10 -3.75 -5.50
C LYS A 154 -13.27 -2.76 -6.65
N LYS A 155 -13.39 -1.46 -6.41
CA LYS A 155 -13.58 -0.48 -7.49
C LYS A 155 -12.27 -0.33 -8.27
N ASN A 156 -12.18 -1.13 -9.34
CA ASN A 156 -11.24 -1.16 -10.49
C ASN A 156 -10.25 -2.32 -10.50
#